data_AF-A0A8H4H2N1-F1
#
_entry.id   AF-A0A8H4H2N1-F1
#
_cell.length_a   1.000
_cell.length_b   1.000
_cell.length_c   1.000
_cell.angle_alpha   90.00
_cell.angle_beta   90.00
_cell.angle_gamma   90.00
#
_symmetry.space_group_name_H-M   'P 1'
#
loop_
_entity.id
_entity.type
_entity.pdbx_description
1 polymer ?
#
loop_
_entity_poly.entity_id
_entity_poly.type
_entity_poly.pdbx_seq_one_letter_code
_entity_poly.pdbx_strand_id
1 'polypeptide(L)'
;MSTQQTIANAARLLELCNLISRTARVIIDQWAAGTPAKSTNIALPALSNNTQKTLPSTSDLLTELVSDLSSCLLEVSSQYNKARALHIVAELCVPDVITRKESQQVTVDELSEATRIEKWKLGKRQVIPCCLDIYWLRLASIWTVG
;
A
#
# COMPACT_ATOMS: atom_id res chain seq x y z
N MET A 1 28.53 16.17 5.52
CA MET A 1 27.90 16.36 4.19
C MET A 1 28.26 17.75 3.70
N SER A 2 28.89 17.90 2.54
CA SER A 2 29.29 19.23 2.06
C SER A 2 28.04 20.02 1.65
N THR A 3 28.02 21.33 1.94
CA THR A 3 26.90 22.24 1.64
C THR A 3 26.54 22.26 0.14
N GLN A 4 27.50 21.97 -0.74
CA GLN A 4 27.27 21.83 -2.19
C GLN A 4 26.39 20.62 -2.54
N GLN A 5 26.52 19.51 -1.81
CA GLN A 5 25.70 18.31 -2.02
C GLN A 5 24.23 18.56 -1.64
N THR A 6 23.99 19.39 -0.62
CA THR A 6 22.64 19.75 -0.16
C THR A 6 21.87 20.62 -1.15
N ILE A 7 22.52 21.60 -1.78
CA ILE A 7 21.86 22.49 -2.77
C ILE A 7 21.52 21.72 -4.06
N ALA A 8 22.44 20.87 -4.53
CA ALA A 8 22.20 20.02 -5.69
C ALA A 8 21.04 19.04 -5.44
N ASN A 9 20.95 18.45 -4.24
CA ASN A 9 19.84 17.58 -3.86
C ASN A 9 18.51 18.34 -3.79
N ALA A 10 18.50 19.59 -3.28
CA ALA A 10 17.31 20.43 -3.25
C ALA A 10 16.79 20.78 -4.66
N ALA A 11 17.69 21.06 -5.61
CA ALA A 11 17.32 21.28 -7.00
C ALA A 11 16.69 20.04 -7.64
N ARG A 12 17.29 18.85 -7.43
CA ARG A 12 16.74 17.57 -7.89
C ARG A 12 15.38 17.27 -7.27
N LEU A 13 15.19 17.57 -5.99
CA LEU A 13 13.92 17.40 -5.31
C LEU A 13 12.81 18.22 -5.97
N LEU A 14 13.11 19.47 -6.32
CA LEU A 14 12.17 20.35 -7.00
C LEU A 14 11.81 19.84 -8.40
N GLU A 15 12.79 19.33 -9.16
CA GLU A 15 12.57 18.70 -10.46
C GLU A 15 11.64 17.48 -10.36
N LEU A 16 11.83 16.62 -9.34
CA LEU A 16 10.96 15.46 -9.12
C LEU A 16 9.54 15.86 -8.75
N CYS A 17 9.35 16.84 -7.87
CA CYS A 17 8.02 17.37 -7.55
C CYS A 17 7.29 17.90 -8.79
N ASN A 18 8.01 18.59 -9.69
CA ASN A 18 7.46 19.05 -10.96
C ASN A 18 7.08 17.89 -11.88
N LEU A 19 7.90 16.83 -11.94
CA LEU A 19 7.64 15.63 -12.74
C LEU A 19 6.41 14.86 -12.23
N ILE A 20 6.29 14.67 -10.92
CA ILE A 20 5.13 14.05 -10.27
C ILE A 20 3.88 14.87 -10.59
N SER A 21 3.94 16.19 -10.43
CA SER A 21 2.81 17.09 -10.71
C SER A 21 2.35 17.03 -12.17
N ARG A 22 3.28 16.97 -13.13
CA ARG A 22 2.97 16.82 -14.56
C ARG A 22 2.33 15.46 -14.85
N THR A 23 2.91 14.40 -14.29
CA THR A 23 2.40 13.03 -14.48
C THR A 23 1.00 12.90 -13.91
N ALA A 24 0.74 13.46 -12.71
CA ALA A 24 -0.58 13.49 -12.10
C ALA A 24 -1.62 14.24 -12.94
N ARG A 25 -1.26 15.37 -13.56
CA ARG A 25 -2.17 16.10 -14.47
C ARG A 25 -2.57 15.25 -15.68
N VAL A 26 -1.61 14.56 -16.29
CA VAL A 26 -1.91 13.64 -17.41
C VAL A 26 -2.90 12.55 -16.99
N ILE A 27 -2.78 12.04 -15.76
CA ILE A 27 -3.72 11.05 -15.21
C ILE A 27 -5.12 11.67 -15.04
N ILE A 28 -5.20 12.87 -14.46
CA ILE A 28 -6.46 13.59 -14.28
C ILE A 28 -7.14 13.84 -15.63
N ASP A 29 -6.40 14.28 -16.64
CA ASP A 29 -6.92 14.54 -17.98
C ASP A 29 -7.43 13.24 -18.63
N GLN A 30 -6.70 12.13 -18.48
CA GLN A 30 -7.12 10.81 -18.98
C GLN A 30 -8.38 10.29 -18.27
N TRP A 31 -8.50 10.53 -16.97
CA TRP A 31 -9.68 10.15 -16.19
C TRP A 31 -10.89 11.03 -16.51
N ALA A 32 -10.67 12.32 -16.77
CA ALA A 32 -11.72 13.22 -17.24
C ALA A 32 -12.21 12.86 -18.65
N ALA A 33 -11.34 12.31 -19.50
CA ALA A 33 -11.67 11.88 -20.86
C ALA A 33 -12.32 10.48 -20.95
N GLY A 34 -12.17 9.64 -19.92
CA GLY A 34 -12.69 8.27 -19.90
C GLY A 34 -14.06 8.13 -19.26
N THR A 35 -15.09 7.75 -20.03
CA THR A 35 -16.39 7.30 -19.50
C THR A 35 -16.22 6.13 -18.51
N PRO A 36 -16.98 6.08 -17.39
CA PRO A 36 -16.82 5.04 -16.38
C PRO A 36 -17.14 3.67 -16.97
N ALA A 37 -16.11 2.82 -17.07
CA ALA A 37 -16.27 1.44 -17.50
C ALA A 37 -17.11 0.69 -16.44
N LYS A 38 -18.35 0.40 -16.80
CA LYS A 38 -19.32 -0.38 -16.04
C LYS A 38 -18.91 -1.86 -16.06
N SER A 39 -17.84 -2.22 -15.37
CA SER A 39 -17.52 -3.63 -15.11
C SER A 39 -16.83 -3.76 -13.76
N THR A 40 -17.28 -4.72 -12.98
CA THR A 40 -16.87 -5.13 -11.63
C THR A 40 -15.41 -5.60 -11.49
N ASN A 41 -14.53 -5.19 -12.40
CA ASN A 41 -13.10 -5.40 -12.31
C ASN A 41 -12.45 -4.03 -12.12
N ILE A 42 -11.55 -3.93 -11.15
CA ILE A 42 -10.74 -2.74 -10.82
C ILE A 42 -9.79 -2.48 -12.01
N ALA A 43 -10.35 -2.04 -13.13
CA ALA A 43 -9.60 -1.61 -14.29
C ALA A 43 -9.46 -0.10 -14.15
N LEU A 44 -8.31 0.33 -13.62
CA LEU A 44 -7.86 1.71 -13.80
C LEU A 44 -8.03 2.07 -15.29
N PRO A 45 -8.54 3.26 -15.64
CA PRO A 45 -8.58 3.72 -17.02
C PRO A 45 -7.23 3.44 -17.66
N ALA A 46 -7.22 2.95 -18.91
CA ALA A 46 -6.01 2.48 -19.61
C ALA A 46 -4.99 3.63 -19.74
N LEU A 47 -4.24 3.86 -18.66
CA LEU A 47 -3.13 4.77 -18.60
C LEU A 47 -2.09 4.25 -19.58
N SER A 48 -1.37 5.15 -20.22
CA SER A 48 -0.18 4.72 -20.96
C SER A 48 0.74 3.95 -20.00
N ASN A 49 1.29 2.81 -20.46
CA ASN A 49 2.23 1.99 -19.68
C ASN A 49 3.40 2.81 -19.10
N ASN A 50 3.73 3.93 -19.74
CA ASN A 50 4.76 4.85 -19.29
C ASN A 50 4.28 5.66 -18.07
N THR A 51 3.09 6.27 -18.12
CA THR A 51 2.53 7.04 -16.98
C THR A 51 2.39 6.20 -15.71
N GLN A 52 1.96 4.94 -15.85
CA GLN A 52 1.85 4.00 -14.72
C GLN A 52 3.19 3.64 -14.09
N LYS A 53 4.28 3.65 -14.85
CA LYS A 53 5.62 3.31 -14.35
C LYS A 53 6.40 4.54 -13.88
N THR A 54 6.17 5.69 -14.49
CA THR A 54 6.85 6.95 -14.15
C THR A 54 6.46 7.46 -12.77
N LEU A 55 5.18 7.38 -12.39
CA LEU A 55 4.75 7.89 -11.09
C LEU A 55 5.38 7.11 -9.91
N PRO A 56 5.31 5.76 -9.86
CA PRO A 56 5.95 4.98 -8.80
C PRO A 56 7.47 5.16 -8.77
N SER A 57 8.14 5.08 -9.92
CA SER A 57 9.60 5.23 -9.97
C SER A 57 10.08 6.61 -9.51
N THR A 58 9.33 7.67 -9.82
CA THR A 58 9.65 9.03 -9.33
C THR A 58 9.42 9.15 -7.82
N SER A 59 8.42 8.45 -7.28
CA SER A 59 8.16 8.38 -5.84
C SER A 59 9.25 7.61 -5.08
N ASP A 60 9.78 6.54 -5.67
CA ASP A 60 10.88 5.76 -5.10
C ASP A 60 12.15 6.62 -5.03
N LEU A 61 12.46 7.34 -6.11
CA LEU A 61 13.60 8.26 -6.17
C LEU A 61 13.45 9.45 -5.20
N LEU A 62 12.23 9.96 -5.01
CA LEU A 62 11.93 10.96 -3.98
C LEU A 62 12.25 10.42 -2.58
N THR A 63 11.84 9.18 -2.30
CA THR A 63 12.09 8.52 -1.03
C THR A 63 13.59 8.34 -0.79
N GLU A 64 14.35 7.94 -1.81
CA GLU A 64 15.81 7.81 -1.74
C GLU A 64 16.52 9.15 -1.45
N LEU A 65 16.06 10.25 -2.05
CA LEU A 65 16.68 11.57 -1.86
C LEU A 65 16.42 12.19 -0.49
N VAL A 66 15.30 11.84 0.15
CA VAL A 66 14.86 12.45 1.41
C VAL A 66 15.14 11.56 2.62
N SER A 67 15.21 10.24 2.42
CA SER A 67 15.35 9.28 3.53
C SER A 67 16.80 9.12 3.99
N ASP A 68 16.98 9.02 5.30
CA ASP A 68 18.22 8.49 5.86
C ASP A 68 18.32 6.97 5.59
N LEU A 69 19.53 6.48 5.32
CA LEU A 69 19.77 5.07 5.04
C LEU A 69 19.29 4.17 6.18
N SER A 70 19.44 4.61 7.43
CA SER A 70 19.00 3.86 8.62
C SER A 70 17.47 3.71 8.65
N SER A 71 16.75 4.79 8.32
CA SER A 71 15.29 4.77 8.21
C SER A 71 14.82 3.87 7.07
N CYS A 72 15.51 3.90 5.93
CA CYS A 72 15.21 3.02 4.80
C CYS A 72 15.40 1.53 5.16
N LEU A 73 16.48 1.18 5.85
CA LEU A 73 16.72 -0.20 6.32
C LEU A 73 15.64 -0.67 7.30
N LEU A 74 15.23 0.19 8.23
CA LEU A 74 14.14 -0.12 9.15
C LEU A 74 12.83 -0.35 8.41
N GLU A 75 12.53 0.47 7.40
CA GLU A 75 11.34 0.31 6.56
C GLU A 75 11.37 -1.03 5.80
N VAL A 76 12.49 -1.37 5.15
CA VAL A 76 12.63 -2.65 4.43
C VAL A 76 12.47 -3.84 5.39
N SER A 77 13.04 -3.77 6.59
CA SER A 77 12.86 -4.82 7.61
C SER A 77 11.41 -4.95 8.08
N SER A 78 10.70 -3.82 8.18
CA SER A 78 9.27 -3.77 8.51
C SER A 78 8.46 -4.43 7.41
N GLN A 79 8.73 -4.11 6.14
CA GLN A 79 8.06 -4.71 4.97
C GLN A 79 8.31 -6.21 4.87
N TYR A 80 9.52 -6.69 5.14
CA TYR A 80 9.81 -8.13 5.21
C TYR A 80 8.94 -8.84 6.27
N ASN A 81 8.86 -8.26 7.47
CA ASN A 81 8.04 -8.83 8.55
C ASN A 81 6.55 -8.82 8.20
N LYS A 82 6.06 -7.76 7.52
CA LYS A 82 4.68 -7.69 7.00
C LYS A 82 4.42 -8.78 5.96
N ALA A 83 5.32 -8.96 4.99
CA ALA A 83 5.19 -9.99 3.97
C ALA A 83 5.15 -11.39 4.57
N ARG A 84 6.02 -11.67 5.55
CA ARG A 84 6.02 -12.95 6.28
C ARG A 84 4.73 -13.16 7.07
N ALA A 85 4.23 -12.12 7.73
CA ALA A 85 2.94 -12.20 8.42
C ALA A 85 1.79 -12.47 7.44
N LEU A 86 1.79 -11.82 6.28
CA LEU A 86 0.79 -12.01 5.24
C LEU A 86 0.81 -13.45 4.69
N HIS A 87 2.00 -14.03 4.51
CA HIS A 87 2.13 -15.42 4.11
C HIS A 87 1.50 -16.38 5.14
N ILE A 88 1.78 -16.20 6.43
CA ILE A 88 1.17 -17.00 7.51
C ILE A 88 -0.36 -16.84 7.52
N VAL A 89 -0.85 -15.61 7.36
CA VAL A 89 -2.28 -15.28 7.28
C VAL A 89 -2.95 -15.99 6.10
N ALA A 90 -2.28 -16.03 4.94
CA ALA A 90 -2.76 -16.69 3.75
C ALA A 90 -2.77 -18.22 3.89
N GLU A 91 -1.70 -18.82 4.43
CA GLU A 91 -1.62 -20.27 4.68
C GLU A 91 -2.71 -20.76 5.63
N LEU A 92 -3.06 -19.93 6.61
CA LEU A 92 -4.07 -20.27 7.62
C LEU A 92 -5.48 -19.85 7.22
N CYS A 93 -5.67 -19.35 5.99
CA CYS A 93 -6.94 -18.87 5.47
C CYS A 93 -7.68 -17.94 6.46
N VAL A 94 -6.93 -17.11 7.20
CA VAL A 94 -7.50 -16.12 8.13
C VAL A 94 -8.59 -15.26 7.47
N PRO A 95 -8.45 -14.82 6.20
CA PRO A 95 -9.53 -14.08 5.52
C PRO A 95 -10.84 -14.86 5.39
N ASP A 96 -10.79 -16.19 5.24
CA ASP A 96 -11.99 -17.03 5.13
C ASP A 96 -12.70 -17.14 6.48
N VAL A 97 -11.95 -17.18 7.58
CA VAL A 97 -12.50 -17.16 8.94
C VAL A 97 -13.20 -15.83 9.21
N ILE A 98 -12.61 -14.71 8.76
CA ILE A 98 -13.17 -13.36 8.93
C ILE A 98 -14.43 -13.17 8.08
N THR A 99 -14.41 -13.60 6.82
CA THR A 99 -15.53 -13.40 5.89
C THR A 99 -16.75 -14.29 6.17
N ARG A 100 -16.57 -15.41 6.88
CA ARG A 100 -17.69 -16.27 7.32
C ARG A 100 -18.55 -15.64 8.42
N LYS A 101 -18.09 -14.58 9.09
CA LYS A 101 -18.88 -13.89 10.12
C LYS A 101 -19.64 -12.71 9.54
N GLU A 102 -20.95 -12.72 9.73
CA GLU A 102 -21.88 -11.66 9.32
C GLU A 102 -21.53 -10.29 9.95
N SER A 103 -20.94 -10.29 11.15
CA SER A 103 -20.55 -9.07 11.86
C SER A 103 -19.22 -8.45 11.38
N GLN A 104 -18.47 -9.12 10.49
CA GLN A 104 -17.09 -8.75 10.07
C GLN A 104 -16.10 -8.47 11.24
N GLN A 105 -16.50 -8.77 12.47
CA GLN A 105 -15.70 -8.60 13.69
C GLN A 105 -15.43 -10.00 14.26
N VAL A 106 -14.17 -10.42 14.16
CA VAL A 106 -13.66 -11.65 14.76
C VAL A 106 -12.77 -11.26 15.93
N THR A 107 -13.03 -11.82 17.12
CA THR A 107 -12.16 -11.59 18.28
C THR A 107 -10.86 -12.37 18.12
N VAL A 108 -9.80 -11.93 18.81
CA VAL A 108 -8.50 -12.64 18.81
C VAL A 108 -8.65 -14.08 19.31
N ASP A 109 -9.57 -14.31 20.24
CA ASP A 109 -9.86 -15.62 20.80
C ASP A 109 -10.46 -16.57 19.76
N GLU A 110 -11.44 -16.10 19.01
CA GLU A 110 -12.08 -16.87 17.94
C GLU A 110 -11.12 -17.15 16.78
N LEU A 111 -10.27 -16.17 16.45
CA LEU A 111 -9.26 -16.36 15.41
C LEU A 111 -8.19 -17.36 15.87
N SER A 112 -7.82 -17.32 17.15
CA SER A 112 -6.90 -18.29 17.75
C SER A 112 -7.45 -19.71 17.70
N GLU A 113 -8.73 -19.88 18.02
CA GLU A 113 -9.41 -21.17 17.97
C GLU A 113 -9.51 -21.70 16.54
N ALA A 114 -9.91 -20.85 15.60
CA ALA A 114 -10.09 -21.24 14.19
C ALA A 114 -8.75 -21.56 13.48
N THR A 115 -7.69 -20.81 13.78
CA THR A 115 -6.39 -20.95 13.09
C THR A 115 -5.36 -21.77 13.87
N ARG A 116 -5.67 -22.13 15.13
CA ARG A 116 -4.77 -22.80 16.08
C ARG A 116 -3.48 -22.02 16.38
N ILE A 117 -3.45 -20.72 16.08
CA ILE A 117 -2.35 -19.84 16.50
C ILE A 117 -2.60 -19.42 17.94
N GLU A 118 -1.57 -19.46 18.78
CA GLU A 118 -1.66 -18.93 20.14
C GLU A 118 -2.04 -17.44 20.15
N LYS A 119 -3.02 -17.08 20.99
CA LYS A 119 -3.58 -15.72 21.13
C LYS A 119 -2.51 -14.62 21.23
N TRP A 120 -1.43 -14.87 21.96
CA TRP A 120 -0.34 -13.91 22.15
C TRP A 120 0.47 -13.65 20.86
N LYS A 121 0.52 -14.61 19.92
CA LYS A 121 1.14 -14.43 18.59
C LYS A 121 0.25 -13.62 17.67
N LEU A 122 -1.07 -13.82 17.74
CA LEU A 122 -2.05 -13.02 17.00
C LEU A 122 -2.08 -11.56 17.49
N GLY A 123 -2.01 -11.34 18.81
CA GLY A 123 -1.99 -10.01 19.42
C GLY A 123 -0.72 -9.19 19.17
N LYS A 124 0.34 -9.77 18.60
CA LYS A 124 1.52 -9.00 18.20
C LYS A 124 1.19 -8.11 17.00
N ARG A 125 1.74 -6.90 17.01
CA ARG A 125 1.60 -5.79 16.03
C ARG A 125 1.95 -6.13 14.57
N GLN A 126 2.16 -7.39 14.23
CA GLN A 126 2.58 -7.87 12.91
C GLN A 126 1.49 -8.66 12.17
N VAL A 127 0.56 -9.34 12.85
CA VAL A 127 -0.36 -10.29 12.17
C VAL A 127 -1.71 -9.64 11.87
N ILE A 128 -2.35 -9.03 12.87
CA ILE A 128 -3.69 -8.43 12.73
C ILE A 128 -3.68 -7.14 11.88
N PRO A 129 -2.70 -6.21 12.02
CA PRO A 129 -2.69 -4.98 11.21
C PRO A 129 -2.54 -5.25 9.71
N CYS A 130 -1.74 -6.25 9.31
CA CYS A 130 -1.56 -6.62 7.90
C CYS A 130 -2.86 -7.14 7.25
N CYS A 131 -3.72 -7.81 8.02
CA CYS A 131 -5.03 -8.23 7.56
C CYS A 131 -5.97 -7.03 7.41
N LEU A 132 -5.92 -6.10 8.37
CA LEU A 132 -6.75 -4.90 8.41
C LEU A 132 -6.38 -3.92 7.29
N ASP A 133 -5.09 -3.68 7.00
CA ASP A 133 -4.69 -2.73 5.95
C ASP A 133 -5.24 -3.15 4.57
N ILE A 134 -5.18 -4.44 4.25
CA ILE A 134 -5.72 -4.99 2.98
C ILE A 134 -7.26 -5.02 3.01
N TYR A 135 -7.85 -5.39 4.15
CA TYR A 135 -9.30 -5.47 4.28
C TYR A 135 -9.97 -4.08 4.29
N TRP A 136 -9.37 -3.07 4.91
CA TRP A 136 -9.81 -1.68 4.88
C TRP A 136 -9.62 -1.05 3.51
N LEU A 137 -8.54 -1.34 2.77
CA LEU A 137 -8.41 -0.91 1.38
C LEU A 137 -9.51 -1.52 0.48
N ARG A 138 -9.93 -2.76 0.78
CA ARG A 138 -11.05 -3.41 0.10
C ARG A 138 -12.41 -2.81 0.50
N LEU A 139 -12.63 -2.49 1.77
CA LEU A 139 -13.87 -1.83 2.24
C LEU A 139 -13.96 -0.36 1.79
N ALA A 140 -12.85 0.38 1.77
CA ALA A 140 -12.80 1.76 1.28
C ALA A 140 -13.13 1.87 -0.22
N SER A 141 -12.75 0.86 -1.01
CA SER A 141 -13.16 0.75 -2.42
C SER A 141 -14.63 0.36 -2.60
N ILE A 142 -15.26 -0.26 -1.58
CA ILE A 142 -16.69 -0.60 -1.59
C ILE A 142 -17.53 0.60 -1.10
N TRP A 143 -17.01 1.43 -0.19
CA TRP A 143 -17.72 2.60 0.37
C TRP A 143 -17.66 3.87 -0.49
N THR A 144 -16.86 3.91 -1.56
CA THR A 144 -16.80 5.05 -2.49
C THR A 144 -17.81 4.97 -3.65
N VAL A 145 -18.73 4.00 -3.62
CA VAL A 145 -19.84 3.84 -4.60
C VAL A 145 -21.21 3.95 -3.91
N GLY A 146 -21.33 4.82 -2.90
CA GLY A 146 -22.59 5.15 -2.21
C GLY A 146 -23.02 6.58 -2.50
#